data_AF-A0AAD2PSA5-F1
#
_entry.id   AF-A0AAD2PSA5-F1
#
_cell.length_a   1.000
_cell.length_b   1.000
_cell.length_c   1.000
_cell.angle_alpha   90.00
_cell.angle_beta   90.00
_cell.angle_gamma   90.00
#
_symmetry.space_group_name_H-M   'P 1'
#
loop_
_entity.id
_entity.type
_entity.pdbx_description
1 polymer ?
#
loop_
_entity_poly.entity_id
_entity_poly.type
_entity_poly.pdbx_seq_one_letter_code
_entity_poly.pdbx_strand_id
1 'polypeptide(L)'
;MIKNNWVSVQKIEDETLIWAGTIIRVFKEEINKDNIEGNFYDYIVSFIYDNNEYLQLTCLTQGEGGNIVCILQTEPNSNYSLGKELKRMMDDGTNSVFVKFSPECIVK
;
A
#
# COMPACT_ATOMS: atom_id res chain seq x y z
N MET A 1 -11.32 -19.30 -2.81
CA MET A 1 -11.26 -18.52 -4.07
C MET A 1 -11.49 -17.06 -3.70
N ILE A 2 -10.42 -16.27 -3.50
CA ILE A 2 -10.57 -14.83 -3.28
C ILE A 2 -10.74 -14.19 -4.66
N LYS A 3 -12.00 -14.08 -5.10
CA LYS A 3 -12.37 -13.23 -6.24
C LYS A 3 -12.39 -11.78 -5.76
N ASN A 4 -11.72 -10.89 -6.52
CA ASN A 4 -11.85 -9.41 -6.59
C ASN A 4 -10.51 -8.66 -6.36
N ASN A 5 -9.81 -8.33 -7.45
CA ASN A 5 -8.76 -7.30 -7.60
C ASN A 5 -7.61 -7.19 -6.56
N TRP A 6 -7.44 -8.18 -5.69
CA TRP A 6 -6.28 -8.27 -4.80
C TRP A 6 -5.07 -8.81 -5.54
N VAL A 7 -3.92 -8.17 -5.35
CA VAL A 7 -2.65 -8.57 -5.95
C VAL A 7 -1.66 -8.82 -4.81
N SER A 8 -0.95 -9.96 -4.84
CA SER A 8 0.17 -10.18 -3.91
C SER A 8 1.19 -9.07 -4.11
N VAL A 9 1.73 -8.52 -3.03
CA VAL A 9 2.71 -7.43 -3.10
C VAL A 9 3.91 -7.81 -3.98
N GLN A 10 4.35 -9.07 -3.94
CA GLN A 10 5.46 -9.57 -4.76
C GLN A 10 5.20 -9.45 -6.26
N LYS A 11 3.94 -9.49 -6.70
CA LYS A 11 3.55 -9.46 -8.11
C LYS A 11 3.39 -8.05 -8.68
N ILE A 12 3.71 -7.00 -7.92
CA ILE A 12 3.32 -5.62 -8.24
C ILE A 12 3.97 -4.94 -9.46
N GLU A 13 4.87 -5.49 -10.27
CA GLU A 13 5.64 -4.67 -11.25
C GLU A 13 6.40 -3.47 -10.62
N ASP A 14 7.71 -3.41 -10.88
CA ASP A 14 8.56 -2.43 -10.21
C ASP A 14 8.25 -0.98 -10.60
N GLU A 15 7.77 -0.77 -11.82
CA GLU A 15 7.46 0.53 -12.42
C GLU A 15 6.03 1.04 -12.12
N THR A 16 5.24 0.31 -11.33
CA THR A 16 3.89 0.75 -10.95
C THR A 16 3.95 2.09 -10.20
N LEU A 17 3.30 3.12 -10.75
CA LEU A 17 3.25 4.45 -10.12
C LEU A 17 2.24 4.47 -8.96
N ILE A 18 2.72 4.80 -7.77
CA ILE A 18 1.94 4.93 -6.55
C ILE A 18 1.92 6.40 -6.16
N TRP A 19 0.85 7.11 -6.51
CA TRP A 19 0.70 8.54 -6.31
C TRP A 19 0.31 8.89 -4.87
N ALA A 20 0.73 10.07 -4.41
CA ALA A 20 0.15 10.68 -3.23
C ALA A 20 -1.38 10.84 -3.41
N GLY A 21 -2.14 10.48 -2.37
CA GLY A 21 -3.61 10.43 -2.38
C GLY A 21 -4.20 9.05 -2.69
N THR A 22 -3.40 8.09 -3.16
CA THR A 22 -3.87 6.71 -3.36
C THR A 22 -4.19 6.05 -2.02
N ILE A 23 -5.33 5.36 -1.91
CA ILE A 23 -5.59 4.44 -0.80
C ILE A 23 -5.10 3.05 -1.20
N ILE A 24 -4.20 2.50 -0.40
CA ILE A 24 -3.72 1.14 -0.52
C ILE A 24 -4.40 0.34 0.58
N ARG A 25 -5.25 -0.57 0.15
CA ARG A 25 -5.86 -1.55 1.02
C ARG A 25 -4.93 -2.73 1.19
N VAL A 26 -4.61 -3.10 2.41
CA VAL A 26 -3.66 -4.18 2.72
C VAL A 26 -4.35 -5.28 3.52
N PHE A 27 -4.17 -6.50 3.06
CA PHE A 27 -4.61 -7.74 3.70
C PHE A 27 -3.38 -8.61 3.99
N LYS A 28 -3.25 -9.11 5.22
CA LYS A 28 -2.21 -10.09 5.59
C LYS A 28 -2.86 -11.39 6.05
N GLU A 29 -2.60 -12.48 5.33
CA GLU A 29 -3.24 -13.79 5.56
C GLU A 29 -3.07 -14.30 7.00
N GLU A 30 -1.89 -14.13 7.60
CA GLU A 30 -1.62 -14.64 8.95
C GLU A 30 -2.41 -13.94 10.05
N ILE A 31 -2.65 -12.64 9.89
CA ILE A 31 -3.34 -11.82 10.89
C ILE A 31 -4.86 -12.10 10.85
N ASN A 32 -5.39 -12.51 9.70
CA ASN A 32 -6.81 -12.39 9.40
C ASN A 32 -7.46 -13.71 8.89
N LYS A 33 -7.04 -14.86 9.43
CA LYS A 33 -7.48 -16.20 8.99
C LYS A 33 -8.97 -16.49 9.16
N ASP A 34 -9.67 -15.78 10.04
CA ASP A 34 -11.00 -16.19 10.52
C ASP A 34 -12.20 -15.47 9.85
N ASN A 35 -11.99 -14.44 9.02
CA ASN A 35 -13.08 -13.79 8.27
C ASN A 35 -12.57 -13.02 7.04
N ILE A 36 -13.10 -13.29 5.84
CA ILE A 36 -12.57 -12.70 4.58
C ILE A 36 -13.26 -11.36 4.22
N GLU A 37 -14.47 -11.11 4.72
CA GLU A 37 -15.17 -9.84 4.50
C GLU A 37 -14.83 -8.82 5.58
N GLY A 38 -14.10 -7.75 5.20
CA GLY A 38 -13.82 -6.60 6.07
C GLY A 38 -12.48 -6.63 6.83
N ASN A 39 -11.69 -7.70 6.72
CA ASN A 39 -10.42 -7.83 7.44
C ASN A 39 -9.22 -7.25 6.69
N PHE A 40 -9.26 -5.96 6.39
CA PHE A 40 -8.14 -5.25 5.77
C PHE A 40 -7.93 -3.92 6.48
N TYR A 41 -6.75 -3.34 6.27
CA TYR A 41 -6.48 -1.97 6.66
C TYR A 41 -6.39 -1.11 5.42
N ASP A 42 -7.09 0.02 5.42
CA ASP A 42 -6.95 1.05 4.40
C ASP A 42 -5.85 2.04 4.84
N TYR A 43 -4.89 2.31 3.96
CA TYR A 43 -3.81 3.27 4.17
C TYR A 43 -3.82 4.33 3.08
N ILE A 44 -3.76 5.61 3.44
CA ILE A 44 -3.54 6.69 2.48
C ILE A 44 -2.05 6.93 2.28
N VAL A 45 -1.62 6.99 1.02
CA VAL A 45 -0.31 7.48 0.63
C VAL A 45 -0.33 9.00 0.74
N SER A 46 0.51 9.56 1.61
CA SER A 46 0.51 11.00 1.89
C SER A 46 1.92 11.55 2.00
N PHE A 47 2.05 12.86 1.83
CA PHE A 47 3.31 13.56 2.04
C PHE A 47 3.68 13.55 3.52
N ILE A 48 4.99 13.53 3.77
CA ILE A 48 5.55 13.82 5.09
C ILE A 48 5.85 15.33 5.12
N TYR A 49 5.41 16.01 6.19
CA TYR A 49 5.63 17.45 6.31
C TYR A 49 7.13 17.79 6.26
N ASP A 50 7.49 18.76 5.41
CA ASP A 50 8.87 19.21 5.19
C ASP A 50 9.82 18.11 4.67
N ASN A 51 9.29 17.11 3.96
CA ASN A 51 10.08 16.05 3.34
C ASN A 51 9.58 15.75 1.91
N ASN A 52 10.46 15.96 0.94
CA ASN A 52 10.17 15.78 -0.49
C ASN A 52 10.76 14.48 -1.07
N GLU A 53 11.41 13.66 -0.24
CA GLU A 53 12.09 12.42 -0.65
C GLU A 53 11.25 11.18 -0.36
N TYR A 54 10.20 11.31 0.46
CA TYR A 54 9.44 10.18 0.96
C TYR A 54 7.94 10.46 1.05
N LEU A 55 7.16 9.41 0.79
CA LEU A 55 5.73 9.32 1.09
C LEU A 55 5.52 8.36 2.26
N GLN A 56 4.45 8.55 3.02
CA GLN A 56 4.04 7.65 4.10
C GLN A 56 2.70 6.98 3.81
N LEU A 57 2.54 5.73 4.23
CA LEU A 57 1.25 5.04 4.28
C LEU A 57 0.67 5.20 5.68
N THR A 58 -0.35 6.04 5.80
CA THR A 58 -1.05 6.35 7.06
C THR A 58 -2.35 5.59 7.14
N CYS A 59 -2.57 4.84 8.22
CA CYS A 59 -3.78 4.06 8.41
C CYS A 59 -5.00 4.97 8.54
N LEU A 60 -6.07 4.63 7.81
CA LEU A 60 -7.38 5.26 7.85
C LEU A 60 -8.41 4.47 8.67
N THR A 61 -8.06 3.25 9.08
CA THR A 61 -8.99 2.33 9.73
C THR A 61 -9.30 2.81 11.15
N GLN A 62 -10.58 2.81 11.52
CA GLN A 62 -11.02 3.26 12.84
C GLN A 62 -10.33 2.46 13.96
N GLY A 63 -9.83 3.15 14.99
CA GLY A 63 -9.07 2.56 16.10
C GLY A 63 -7.56 2.51 15.86
N GLU A 64 -7.13 2.44 14.60
CA GLU A 64 -5.71 2.41 14.18
C GLU A 64 -5.31 3.67 13.40
N GLY A 65 -6.21 4.64 13.31
CA GLY A 65 -6.06 5.84 12.49
C GLY A 65 -4.82 6.65 12.87
N GLY A 66 -4.03 7.02 11.86
CA GLY A 66 -2.77 7.75 12.05
C GLY A 66 -1.53 6.88 12.20
N ASN A 67 -1.68 5.56 12.39
CA ASN A 67 -0.52 4.65 12.43
C ASN A 67 0.18 4.62 11.07
N ILE A 68 1.50 4.76 11.07
CA ILE A 68 2.33 4.72 9.86
C ILE A 68 2.87 3.30 9.70
N VAL A 69 2.51 2.63 8.61
CA VAL A 69 2.94 1.24 8.37
C VAL A 69 4.23 1.17 7.55
N CYS A 70 4.43 2.09 6.61
CA CYS A 70 5.66 2.17 5.84
C CYS A 70 5.91 3.56 5.25
N ILE A 71 7.16 3.75 4.84
CA ILE A 71 7.67 4.95 4.16
C ILE A 71 8.23 4.51 2.80
N LEU A 72 7.78 5.15 1.73
CA LEU A 72 8.16 4.88 0.35
C LEU A 72 9.06 6.00 -0.17
N GLN A 73 10.19 5.66 -0.78
CA GLN A 73 11.04 6.67 -1.42
C GLN A 73 10.39 7.18 -2.71
N THR A 74 10.35 8.49 -2.91
CA THR A 74 9.82 9.08 -4.14
C THR A 74 10.86 9.07 -5.25
N GLU A 75 10.38 9.16 -6.49
CA GLU A 75 11.25 9.59 -7.57
C GLU A 75 11.63 11.08 -7.39
N PRO A 76 12.81 11.53 -7.85
CA PRO A 76 13.25 12.92 -7.67
C PRO A 76 12.24 13.92 -8.25
N ASN A 77 11.89 14.94 -7.45
CA ASN A 77 10.94 16.00 -7.82
C ASN A 77 9.55 15.48 -8.23
N SER A 78 9.09 14.37 -7.67
CA SER A 78 7.78 13.78 -7.96
C SER A 78 6.87 13.72 -6.73
N ASN A 79 5.61 13.40 -6.96
CA ASN A 79 4.60 13.11 -5.94
C ASN A 79 4.15 11.64 -5.98
N TYR A 80 5.02 10.75 -6.48
CA TYR A 80 4.76 9.31 -6.54
C TYR A 80 5.99 8.51 -6.13
N SER A 81 5.73 7.27 -5.71
CA SER A 81 6.72 6.22 -5.51
C SER A 81 6.53 5.11 -6.56
N LEU A 82 7.53 4.25 -6.68
CA LEU A 82 7.48 3.08 -7.55
C LEU A 82 7.03 1.81 -6.80
N GLY A 83 6.48 0.85 -7.53
CA GLY A 83 6.02 -0.44 -7.02
C GLY A 83 7.12 -1.23 -6.31
N LYS A 84 8.37 -1.09 -6.77
CA LYS A 84 9.56 -1.66 -6.11
C LYS A 84 9.72 -1.23 -4.65
N GLU A 85 9.35 0.01 -4.31
CA GLU A 85 9.46 0.53 -2.94
C GLU A 85 8.38 -0.05 -2.04
N LEU A 86 7.16 -0.23 -2.57
CA LEU A 86 6.09 -0.90 -1.84
C LEU A 86 6.47 -2.36 -1.55
N LYS A 87 7.03 -3.07 -2.55
CA LYS A 87 7.59 -4.42 -2.37
C LYS A 87 8.67 -4.42 -1.29
N ARG A 88 9.67 -3.53 -1.39
CA ARG A 88 10.78 -3.42 -0.45
C ARG A 88 10.30 -3.25 1.00
N MET A 89 9.21 -2.53 1.22
CA MET A 89 8.69 -2.25 2.56
C MET A 89 7.69 -3.27 3.09
N MET A 90 6.90 -3.92 2.23
CA MET A 90 5.77 -4.76 2.65
C MET A 90 5.93 -6.25 2.35
N ASP A 91 6.84 -6.63 1.45
CA ASP A 91 7.10 -8.04 1.18
C ASP A 91 7.79 -8.69 2.39
N ASP A 92 7.11 -9.66 2.99
CA ASP A 92 7.63 -10.43 4.13
C ASP A 92 8.30 -11.74 3.69
N GLY A 93 8.45 -11.97 2.39
CA GLY A 93 9.06 -13.17 1.82
C GLY A 93 8.14 -14.40 1.84
N THR A 94 6.92 -14.30 2.40
CA THR A 94 6.00 -15.44 2.57
C THR A 94 4.83 -15.43 1.60
N ASN A 95 4.73 -14.43 0.71
CA ASN A 95 3.56 -14.22 -0.16
C ASN A 95 2.23 -14.02 0.61
N SER A 96 2.28 -13.60 1.87
CA SER A 96 1.09 -13.47 2.72
C SER A 96 0.44 -12.08 2.67
N VAL A 97 1.08 -11.11 2.00
CA VAL A 97 0.64 -9.71 1.93
C VAL A 97 0.03 -9.41 0.56
N PHE A 98 -1.22 -8.97 0.57
CA PHE A 98 -2.01 -8.64 -0.62
C PHE A 98 -2.46 -7.20 -0.55
N VAL A 99 -2.44 -6.52 -1.69
CA VAL A 99 -2.87 -5.13 -1.80
C VAL A 99 -3.95 -4.93 -2.85
N LYS A 100 -4.72 -3.87 -2.68
CA LYS A 100 -5.65 -3.33 -3.67
C LYS A 100 -5.59 -1.80 -3.64
N PHE A 101 -5.52 -1.18 -4.81
CA PHE A 101 -5.50 0.29 -4.95
C PHE A 101 -6.93 0.84 -5.06
N SER A 102 -7.22 1.94 -4.36
CA SER A 102 -8.52 2.64 -4.37
C SER A 102 -8.34 4.16 -4.23
N PRO A 103 -8.84 5.01 -5.14
CA PRO A 103 -9.31 4.65 -6.48
C PRO A 103 -8.24 3.85 -7.24
N GLU A 104 -8.67 3.09 -8.24
CA GLU A 104 -7.75 2.36 -9.10
C GLU A 104 -6.72 3.36 -9.67
N CYS A 105 -5.43 3.05 -9.53
CA CYS A 105 -4.37 3.87 -10.14
C CYS A 105 -4.51 3.74 -11.66
N ILE A 106 -5.27 4.63 -12.29
CA ILE A 106 -5.39 4.69 -13.75
C ILE A 106 -4.12 5.35 -14.28
N VAL A 107 -3.13 4.52 -14.62
CA VAL A 107 -1.96 4.95 -15.39
C VAL A 107 -2.45 5.15 -16.84
N LYS A 108 -2.43 6.38 -17.34
CA LYS A 108 -2.55 6.69 -18.78
C LYS A 108 -1.20 7.13 -19.30
#